data_AF-A0A943LUU9-F1
#
_entry.id   AF-A0A943LUU9-F1
#
_cell.length_a   1.000
_cell.length_b   1.000
_cell.length_c   1.000
_cell.angle_alpha   90.00
_cell.angle_beta   90.00
_cell.angle_gamma   90.00
#
_symmetry.space_group_name_H-M   'P 1'
#
loop_
_entity.id
_entity.type
_entity.pdbx_description
1 polymer ?
#
loop_
_entity_poly.entity_id
_entity_poly.type
_entity_poly.pdbx_seq_one_letter_code
_entity_poly.pdbx_strand_id
1 'polypeptide(L)'
;MFERDNIPNTKEYMQEIRTLHDQLVEICAMSLREAKTADLRDKKILIRAIMRDAHDYGLYVNPSCDFSAEECAIDMWVDKVEYIDNNAFYLYLTQAEPNIFWNIEREGEIPERIEDAKMCIAVRCNDNGETPYIPVAYLLALALKLAVRMIEERPETETAWTEYLNGHRTMWLTGIFQPLLAMAHDD
;
A
#
# COMPACT_ATOMS: atom_id res chain seq x y z
N MET A 1 20.62 32.20 -3.67
CA MET A 1 19.59 32.01 -4.71
C MET A 1 19.60 30.51 -4.98
N PHE A 2 18.69 29.76 -4.37
CA PHE A 2 18.57 28.32 -4.66
C PHE A 2 17.95 28.20 -6.05
N GLU A 3 18.71 27.65 -7.00
CA GLU A 3 18.25 27.37 -8.36
C GLU A 3 17.02 26.45 -8.29
N ARG A 4 15.88 26.92 -8.81
CA ARG A 4 14.61 26.21 -8.89
C ARG A 4 14.54 25.30 -10.13
N ASP A 5 15.67 24.89 -10.68
CA ASP A 5 15.75 24.28 -12.00
C ASP A 5 15.77 22.74 -11.97
N ASN A 6 15.38 22.13 -10.84
CA ASN A 6 15.35 20.67 -10.70
C ASN A 6 14.09 20.16 -9.99
N ILE A 7 12.96 20.87 -10.14
CA ILE A 7 11.66 20.31 -9.75
C ILE A 7 11.26 19.36 -10.88
N PRO A 8 11.16 18.04 -10.65
CA PRO A 8 10.66 17.11 -11.64
C PRO A 8 9.32 17.62 -12.17
N ASN A 9 9.12 17.55 -13.49
CA ASN A 9 7.84 17.90 -14.09
C ASN A 9 6.74 17.12 -13.36
N THR A 10 5.79 17.80 -12.71
CA THR A 10 4.76 17.19 -11.87
C THR A 10 4.04 16.03 -12.57
N LYS A 11 3.93 16.10 -13.91
CA LYS A 11 3.35 15.03 -14.72
C LYS A 11 4.21 13.75 -14.76
N GLU A 12 5.53 13.89 -14.88
CA GLU A 12 6.47 12.77 -14.89
C GLU A 12 6.51 12.09 -13.53
N TYR A 13 6.60 12.87 -12.45
CA TYR A 13 6.58 12.35 -11.08
C TYR A 13 5.30 11.58 -10.76
N MET A 14 4.14 12.10 -11.17
CA MET A 14 2.87 11.42 -10.98
C MET A 14 2.74 10.17 -11.85
N GLN A 15 3.40 10.12 -13.00
CA GLN A 15 3.47 8.91 -13.81
C GLN A 15 4.34 7.84 -13.15
N GLU A 16 5.44 8.24 -12.50
CA GLU A 16 6.28 7.32 -11.72
C GLU A 16 5.52 6.75 -10.53
N ILE A 17 4.79 7.58 -9.77
CA ILE A 17 3.94 7.11 -8.67
C ILE A 17 2.87 6.13 -9.16
N ARG A 18 2.21 6.39 -10.29
CA ARG A 18 1.22 5.46 -10.86
C ARG A 18 1.85 4.14 -11.28
N THR A 19 2.97 4.19 -12.00
CA THR A 19 3.71 3.00 -12.42
C THR A 19 4.09 2.15 -11.20
N LEU A 20 4.54 2.83 -10.14
CA LEU A 20 4.89 2.21 -8.88
C LEU A 20 3.68 1.58 -8.19
N HIS A 21 2.57 2.30 -8.10
CA HIS A 21 1.33 1.76 -7.55
C HIS A 21 0.92 0.47 -8.28
N ASP A 22 0.87 0.49 -9.60
CA ASP A 22 0.49 -0.68 -10.41
C ASP A 22 1.42 -1.88 -10.17
N GLN A 23 2.74 -1.65 -10.09
CA GLN A 23 3.70 -2.71 -9.76
C GLN A 23 3.42 -3.35 -8.40
N LEU A 24 3.07 -2.55 -7.39
CA LEU A 24 2.76 -3.05 -6.05
C LEU A 24 1.42 -3.80 -6.01
N VAL A 25 0.42 -3.36 -6.78
CA VAL A 25 -0.83 -4.09 -6.95
C VAL A 25 -0.59 -5.46 -7.58
N GLU A 26 0.21 -5.51 -8.65
CA GLU A 26 0.60 -6.76 -9.31
C GLU A 26 1.32 -7.71 -8.36
N ILE A 27 2.27 -7.22 -7.57
CA ILE A 27 2.99 -8.03 -6.55
C ILE A 27 2.01 -8.59 -5.52
N CYS A 28 1.09 -7.78 -4.99
CA CYS A 28 0.07 -8.24 -4.06
C CYS A 28 -0.81 -9.34 -4.69
N ALA A 29 -1.33 -9.08 -5.88
CA ALA A 29 -2.19 -10.00 -6.62
C ALA A 29 -1.48 -11.33 -6.92
N MET A 30 -0.24 -11.27 -7.42
CA MET A 30 0.57 -12.45 -7.70
C MET A 30 0.89 -13.26 -6.44
N SER A 31 1.17 -12.60 -5.30
CA SER A 31 1.39 -13.26 -4.01
C SER A 31 0.15 -14.03 -3.53
N LEU A 32 -1.04 -13.61 -3.97
CA LEU A 32 -2.32 -14.24 -3.63
C LEU A 32 -2.81 -15.24 -4.67
N ARG A 33 -2.22 -15.31 -5.87
CA ARG A 33 -2.75 -16.05 -7.01
C ARG A 33 -3.05 -17.52 -6.69
N GLU A 34 -2.19 -18.16 -5.91
CA GLU A 34 -2.32 -19.58 -5.55
C GLU A 34 -3.14 -19.76 -4.27
N ALA A 35 -2.83 -18.98 -3.22
CA ALA A 35 -3.52 -19.07 -1.92
C ALA A 35 -4.98 -18.59 -1.98
N LYS A 36 -5.33 -17.78 -2.99
CA LYS A 36 -6.62 -17.08 -3.21
C LYS A 36 -7.02 -16.09 -2.14
N THR A 37 -6.66 -16.33 -0.88
CA THR A 37 -6.94 -15.46 0.25
C THR A 37 -5.81 -15.52 1.26
N ALA A 38 -5.62 -14.44 2.02
CA ALA A 38 -4.79 -14.48 3.23
C ALA A 38 -5.51 -13.76 4.37
N ASP A 39 -5.57 -14.42 5.53
CA ASP A 39 -5.97 -13.79 6.80
C ASP A 39 -4.75 -13.04 7.36
N LEU A 40 -4.94 -11.76 7.64
CA LEU A 40 -3.89 -10.83 8.08
C LEU A 40 -4.25 -10.14 9.40
N ARG A 41 -5.35 -10.55 10.05
CA ARG A 41 -5.87 -9.88 11.23
C ARG A 41 -4.87 -9.87 12.39
N ASP A 42 -4.07 -10.93 12.53
CA ASP A 42 -3.01 -11.06 13.53
C ASP A 42 -1.72 -10.31 13.15
N LYS A 43 -1.51 -10.02 11.86
CA LYS A 43 -0.28 -9.40 11.34
C LYS A 43 -0.16 -7.90 11.59
N LYS A 44 -1.21 -7.29 12.16
CA LYS A 44 -1.27 -5.86 12.54
C LYS A 44 -0.78 -4.97 11.39
N ILE A 45 -1.32 -5.20 10.19
CA ILE A 45 -1.05 -4.36 9.03
C ILE A 45 -2.04 -3.21 9.06
N LEU A 46 -1.52 -1.99 9.17
CA LEU A 46 -2.30 -0.79 9.05
C LEU A 46 -2.10 -0.20 7.65
N ILE A 47 -3.18 0.23 7.03
CA ILE A 47 -3.15 1.05 5.83
C ILE A 47 -3.89 2.36 6.10
N ARG A 48 -3.46 3.41 5.39
CA ARG A 48 -4.22 4.64 5.28
C ARG A 48 -4.96 4.62 3.96
N ALA A 49 -6.27 4.77 4.00
CA ALA A 49 -7.08 4.96 2.81
C ALA A 49 -7.57 6.41 2.77
N ILE A 50 -7.39 7.05 1.62
CA ILE A 50 -7.80 8.42 1.37
C ILE A 50 -9.14 8.38 0.61
N MET A 51 -10.18 8.97 1.21
CA MET A 51 -11.58 8.75 0.83
C MET A 51 -12.20 9.81 -0.12
N ARG A 52 -11.38 10.63 -0.76
CA ARG A 52 -11.77 11.48 -1.91
C ARG A 52 -10.77 11.25 -3.05
N ASP A 53 -11.03 11.88 -4.19
CA ASP A 53 -10.16 11.70 -5.34
C ASP A 53 -8.87 12.52 -5.20
N ALA A 54 -7.81 12.13 -5.90
CA ALA A 54 -6.52 12.83 -5.86
C ALA A 54 -6.61 14.29 -6.36
N HIS A 55 -7.67 14.66 -7.09
CA HIS A 55 -7.90 16.01 -7.60
C HIS A 55 -8.48 16.94 -6.52
N ASP A 56 -9.29 16.41 -5.61
CA ASP A 56 -9.94 17.11 -4.51
C ASP A 56 -8.95 17.51 -3.39
N TYR A 57 -7.82 16.80 -3.26
CA TYR A 57 -6.80 17.06 -2.23
C TYR A 57 -5.73 18.08 -2.60
N GLY A 58 -5.86 18.77 -3.73
CA GLY A 58 -4.88 19.78 -4.12
C GLY A 58 -3.48 19.25 -4.42
N LEU A 59 -3.29 17.92 -4.53
CA LEU A 59 -2.10 17.33 -5.16
C LEU A 59 -1.97 17.81 -6.63
N TYR A 60 -3.09 18.19 -7.23
CA TYR A 60 -3.19 19.10 -8.37
C TYR A 60 -4.06 20.32 -8.01
N VAL A 61 -3.48 21.34 -7.39
CA VAL A 61 -3.91 22.76 -7.37
C VAL A 61 -5.44 23.00 -7.51
N ASN A 62 -6.22 22.76 -6.46
CA ASN A 62 -7.55 23.36 -6.32
C ASN A 62 -7.67 24.07 -4.95
N PRO A 63 -7.56 25.41 -4.91
CA PRO A 63 -7.60 26.20 -3.67
C PRO A 63 -9.02 26.36 -3.06
N SER A 64 -10.00 25.57 -3.51
CA SER A 64 -11.43 25.74 -3.15
C SER A 64 -11.98 24.64 -2.23
N CYS A 65 -11.18 23.62 -1.88
CA CYS A 65 -11.58 22.54 -1.00
C CYS A 65 -10.97 22.77 0.39
N ASP A 66 -11.82 23.04 1.39
CA ASP A 66 -11.40 23.39 2.75
C ASP A 66 -10.88 22.20 3.57
N PHE A 67 -10.76 21.01 2.98
CA PHE A 67 -10.31 19.81 3.69
C PHE A 67 -8.92 19.36 3.26
N SER A 68 -8.05 19.10 4.23
CA SER A 68 -6.71 18.55 3.96
C SER A 68 -6.77 17.05 3.62
N ALA A 69 -5.71 16.52 3.02
CA ALA A 69 -5.59 15.07 2.75
C ALA A 69 -5.66 14.25 4.05
N GLU A 70 -5.12 14.79 5.14
CA GLU A 70 -5.17 14.21 6.47
C GLU A 70 -6.59 14.11 7.02
N GLU A 71 -7.44 15.13 6.79
CA GLU A 71 -8.82 15.15 7.29
C GLU A 71 -9.75 14.14 6.59
N CYS A 72 -9.31 13.62 5.44
CA CYS A 72 -10.05 12.60 4.71
C CYS A 72 -9.34 11.25 4.67
N ALA A 73 -8.20 11.14 5.35
CA ALA A 73 -7.49 9.91 5.54
C ALA A 73 -8.13 9.13 6.68
N ILE A 74 -8.40 7.84 6.45
CA ILE A 74 -8.88 6.93 7.46
C ILE A 74 -7.86 5.81 7.59
N ASP A 75 -7.35 5.62 8.80
CA ASP A 75 -6.48 4.50 9.13
C ASP A 75 -7.32 3.24 9.36
N MET A 76 -6.90 2.13 8.76
CA MET A 76 -7.62 0.87 8.76
C MET A 76 -6.69 -0.30 8.96
N TRP A 77 -7.13 -1.26 9.75
CA TRP A 77 -6.51 -2.57 9.86
C TRP A 77 -6.87 -3.42 8.66
N VAL A 78 -5.88 -4.08 8.06
CA VAL A 78 -6.11 -5.11 7.05
C VAL A 78 -6.41 -6.42 7.77
N ASP A 79 -7.64 -6.90 7.63
CA ASP A 79 -8.07 -8.16 8.24
C ASP A 79 -7.88 -9.33 7.29
N LYS A 80 -8.22 -9.16 6.02
CA LYS A 80 -8.13 -10.23 5.01
C LYS A 80 -7.88 -9.61 3.65
N VAL A 81 -7.19 -10.37 2.80
CA VAL A 81 -7.07 -10.06 1.38
C VAL A 81 -7.57 -11.23 0.53
N GLU A 82 -8.07 -10.92 -0.67
CA GLU A 82 -8.64 -11.92 -1.57
C GLU A 82 -8.29 -11.61 -3.04
N TYR A 83 -7.75 -12.61 -3.72
CA TYR A 83 -7.36 -12.56 -5.12
C TYR A 83 -8.57 -12.39 -6.04
N ILE A 84 -8.48 -11.48 -7.00
CA ILE A 84 -9.45 -11.35 -8.09
C ILE A 84 -8.81 -11.85 -9.39
N ASP A 85 -7.75 -11.16 -9.82
CA ASP A 85 -6.96 -11.47 -11.01
C ASP A 85 -5.53 -10.92 -10.84
N ASN A 86 -4.70 -10.99 -11.88
CA ASN A 86 -3.29 -10.57 -11.78
C ASN A 86 -3.08 -9.07 -11.54
N ASN A 87 -4.12 -8.25 -11.72
CA ASN A 87 -4.07 -6.80 -11.65
C ASN A 87 -5.02 -6.25 -10.57
N ALA A 88 -5.61 -7.13 -9.75
CA ALA A 88 -6.62 -6.74 -8.77
C ALA A 88 -6.75 -7.71 -7.59
N PHE A 89 -7.07 -7.16 -6.42
CA PHE A 89 -7.44 -7.92 -5.23
C PHE A 89 -8.43 -7.13 -4.36
N TYR A 90 -9.15 -7.82 -3.48
CA TYR A 90 -9.96 -7.22 -2.44
C TYR A 90 -9.19 -7.08 -1.14
N LEU A 91 -9.41 -5.96 -0.46
CA LEU A 91 -9.03 -5.72 0.92
C LEU A 91 -10.27 -5.71 1.80
N TYR A 92 -10.29 -6.55 2.82
CA TYR A 92 -11.25 -6.50 3.91
C TYR A 92 -10.60 -5.78 5.09
N LEU A 93 -11.24 -4.72 5.52
CA LEU A 93 -10.66 -3.71 6.40
C LEU A 93 -11.57 -3.47 7.60
N THR A 94 -10.98 -3.17 8.75
CA THR A 94 -11.68 -2.62 9.93
C THR A 94 -11.03 -1.29 10.30
N GLN A 95 -11.83 -0.25 10.50
CA GLN A 95 -11.30 1.06 10.88
C GLN A 95 -10.49 0.97 12.19
N ALA A 96 -9.35 1.66 12.22
CA ALA A 96 -8.54 1.83 13.41
C ALA A 96 -9.04 2.99 14.27
N GLU A 97 -8.75 2.98 15.57
CA GLU A 97 -8.97 4.14 16.42
C GLU A 97 -8.31 5.40 15.80
N PRO A 98 -9.06 6.51 15.65
CA PRO A 98 -8.52 7.71 15.05
C PRO A 98 -7.49 8.38 15.96
N ASN A 99 -6.57 9.15 15.35
CA ASN A 99 -5.64 10.05 16.03
C ASN A 99 -4.62 9.39 16.97
N ILE A 100 -4.31 8.10 16.82
CA ILE A 100 -3.21 7.47 17.59
C ILE A 100 -1.85 7.97 17.11
N PHE A 101 -1.56 7.83 15.82
CA PHE A 101 -0.26 8.20 15.24
C PHE A 101 0.06 9.70 15.28
N TRP A 102 -0.96 10.54 15.45
CA TRP A 102 -0.82 12.00 15.48
C TRP A 102 -0.87 12.56 16.91
N ASN A 103 -1.15 11.71 17.90
CA ASN A 103 -1.14 12.10 19.29
C ASN A 103 0.22 11.75 19.92
N ILE A 104 1.03 12.77 20.17
CA ILE A 104 2.34 12.65 20.83
C ILE A 104 2.23 11.94 22.19
N GLU A 105 1.12 12.13 22.91
CA GLU A 105 0.91 11.49 24.22
C GLU A 105 0.63 9.99 24.11
N ARG A 106 0.25 9.51 22.92
CA ARG A 106 -0.05 8.10 22.60
C ARG A 106 0.93 7.53 21.58
N GLU A 107 2.08 8.17 21.41
CA GLU A 107 3.11 7.72 20.48
C GLU A 107 3.58 6.30 20.84
N GLY A 108 3.59 5.40 19.86
CA GLY A 108 3.96 3.99 20.05
C GLY A 108 2.82 3.08 20.50
N GLU A 109 1.62 3.61 20.80
CA GLU A 109 0.45 2.78 21.02
C GLU A 109 -0.04 2.13 19.72
N ILE A 110 -0.56 0.90 19.83
CA ILE A 110 -1.18 0.20 18.71
C ILE A 110 -2.69 0.55 18.74
N PRO A 111 -3.25 1.16 17.69
CA PRO A 111 -4.67 1.48 17.65
C PRO A 111 -5.56 0.24 17.82
N GLU A 112 -6.68 0.37 18.51
CA GLU A 112 -7.68 -0.71 18.50
C GLU A 112 -8.48 -0.74 17.19
N ARG A 113 -9.28 -1.80 17.02
CA ARG A 113 -10.24 -1.95 15.91
C ARG A 113 -11.59 -1.43 16.33
N ILE A 114 -12.24 -0.67 15.45
CA ILE A 114 -13.65 -0.30 15.60
C ILE A 114 -14.48 -1.38 14.88
N GLU A 115 -14.89 -2.42 15.60
CA GLU A 115 -15.48 -3.65 15.01
C GLU A 115 -16.73 -3.44 14.16
N ASP A 116 -17.48 -2.37 14.42
CA ASP A 116 -18.70 -2.03 13.65
C ASP A 116 -18.38 -1.27 12.34
N ALA A 117 -17.14 -0.83 12.14
CA ALA A 117 -16.70 -0.04 11.01
C ALA A 117 -15.83 -0.88 10.05
N LYS A 118 -16.49 -1.83 9.36
CA LYS A 118 -15.85 -2.73 8.39
C LYS A 118 -16.09 -2.27 6.95
N MET A 119 -15.09 -2.45 6.10
CA MET A 119 -15.15 -2.09 4.68
C MET A 119 -14.50 -3.17 3.80
N CYS A 120 -14.98 -3.29 2.57
CA CYS A 120 -14.32 -4.07 1.53
C CYS A 120 -14.06 -3.16 0.31
N ILE A 121 -12.82 -3.12 -0.17
CA ILE A 121 -12.43 -2.31 -1.33
C ILE A 121 -11.68 -3.16 -2.34
N ALA A 122 -11.88 -2.87 -3.63
CA ALA A 122 -11.07 -3.43 -4.70
C ALA A 122 -9.86 -2.52 -4.94
N VAL A 123 -8.66 -3.09 -4.90
CA VAL A 123 -7.43 -2.41 -5.30
C VAL A 123 -7.05 -2.92 -6.69
N ARG A 124 -6.81 -2.01 -7.64
CA ARG A 124 -6.63 -2.34 -9.05
C ARG A 124 -5.53 -1.51 -9.71
N CYS A 125 -4.83 -2.10 -10.68
CA CYS A 125 -3.95 -1.33 -11.56
C CYS A 125 -4.78 -0.37 -12.42
N ASN A 126 -4.20 0.78 -12.78
CA ASN A 126 -4.85 1.80 -13.62
C ASN A 126 -6.22 2.28 -13.10
N ASP A 127 -6.44 2.28 -11.79
CA ASP A 127 -7.62 2.86 -11.16
C ASP A 127 -7.77 4.38 -11.39
N ASN A 128 -6.78 5.01 -12.03
CA ASN A 128 -6.72 6.45 -12.32
C ASN A 128 -6.82 7.32 -11.05
N GLY A 129 -6.46 6.79 -9.88
CA GLY A 129 -6.62 7.47 -8.61
C GLY A 129 -8.08 7.53 -8.15
N GLU A 130 -8.91 6.57 -8.56
CA GLU A 130 -10.25 6.39 -8.00
C GLU A 130 -10.19 6.19 -6.49
N THR A 131 -11.16 6.79 -5.81
CA THR A 131 -11.32 6.64 -4.37
C THR A 131 -11.85 5.25 -4.02
N PRO A 132 -11.28 4.57 -3.01
CA PRO A 132 -10.26 5.07 -2.09
C PRO A 132 -8.82 4.90 -2.57
N TYR A 133 -8.00 5.95 -2.43
CA TYR A 133 -6.58 5.90 -2.75
C TYR A 133 -5.76 5.39 -1.56
N ILE A 134 -4.90 4.39 -1.80
CA ILE A 134 -3.94 3.88 -0.81
C ILE A 134 -2.56 4.45 -1.16
N PRO A 135 -1.90 5.21 -0.26
CA PRO A 135 -0.57 5.70 -0.53
C PRO A 135 0.42 4.55 -0.74
N VAL A 136 1.30 4.72 -1.72
CA VAL A 136 2.31 3.74 -2.15
C VAL A 136 3.10 3.13 -1.00
N ALA A 137 3.43 3.90 0.03
CA ALA A 137 4.18 3.39 1.19
C ALA A 137 3.43 2.28 1.94
N TYR A 138 2.11 2.41 2.11
CA TYR A 138 1.28 1.39 2.75
C TYR A 138 1.08 0.17 1.85
N LEU A 139 0.90 0.40 0.55
CA LEU A 139 0.79 -0.68 -0.43
C LEU A 139 2.10 -1.48 -0.54
N LEU A 140 3.25 -0.82 -0.42
CA LEU A 140 4.56 -1.46 -0.37
C LEU A 140 4.69 -2.37 0.86
N ALA A 141 4.30 -1.89 2.05
CA ALA A 141 4.32 -2.67 3.27
C ALA A 141 3.43 -3.92 3.18
N LEU A 142 2.25 -3.78 2.58
CA LEU A 142 1.35 -4.91 2.32
C LEU A 142 1.96 -5.91 1.32
N ALA A 143 2.47 -5.41 0.18
CA ALA A 143 3.08 -6.23 -0.87
C ALA A 143 4.24 -7.06 -0.32
N LEU A 144 5.11 -6.45 0.49
CA LEU A 144 6.21 -7.12 1.16
C LEU A 144 5.72 -8.25 2.08
N LYS A 145 4.75 -7.97 2.96
CA LYS A 145 4.22 -8.99 3.88
C LYS A 145 3.56 -10.16 3.15
N LEU A 146 2.85 -9.89 2.06
CA LEU A 146 2.24 -10.95 1.25
C LEU A 146 3.29 -11.79 0.51
N ALA A 147 4.32 -11.15 -0.03
CA ALA A 147 5.37 -11.85 -0.73
C ALA A 147 6.22 -12.71 0.22
N VAL A 148 6.60 -12.19 1.40
CA VAL A 148 7.29 -12.97 2.45
C VAL A 148 6.48 -14.20 2.83
N ARG A 149 5.20 -14.01 3.19
CA ARG A 149 4.31 -15.11 3.57
C ARG A 149 4.24 -16.19 2.49
N MET A 150 4.13 -15.78 1.22
CA MET A 150 4.05 -16.71 0.11
C MET A 150 5.38 -17.47 -0.10
N ILE A 151 6.53 -16.82 0.09
CA ILE A 151 7.85 -17.48 0.08
C ILE A 151 7.98 -18.47 1.25
N GLU A 152 7.54 -18.10 2.45
CA GLU A 152 7.57 -18.98 3.62
C GLU A 152 6.68 -20.21 3.44
N GLU A 153 5.48 -20.03 2.88
CA GLU A 153 4.56 -21.13 2.58
C GLU A 153 5.04 -21.98 1.41
N ARG A 154 5.83 -21.40 0.49
CA ARG A 154 6.28 -22.02 -0.76
C ARG A 154 7.71 -21.59 -1.12
N PRO A 155 8.73 -22.11 -0.42
CA PRO A 155 10.12 -21.68 -0.62
C PRO A 155 10.63 -21.90 -2.04
N GLU A 156 10.07 -22.85 -2.79
CA GLU A 156 10.42 -23.11 -4.19
C GLU A 156 10.15 -21.93 -5.13
N THR A 157 9.32 -20.97 -4.69
CA THR A 157 8.94 -19.81 -5.49
C THR A 157 9.93 -18.64 -5.35
N GLU A 158 10.81 -18.64 -4.34
CA GLU A 158 11.70 -17.51 -4.02
C GLU A 158 12.59 -17.09 -5.21
N THR A 159 13.14 -18.05 -5.94
CA THR A 159 13.97 -17.78 -7.12
C THR A 159 13.17 -17.11 -8.24
N ALA A 160 11.98 -17.62 -8.53
CA ALA A 160 11.09 -17.05 -9.55
C ALA A 160 10.66 -15.62 -9.18
N TRP A 161 10.45 -15.34 -7.89
CA TRP A 161 10.14 -14.00 -7.40
C TRP A 161 11.32 -13.05 -7.46
N THR A 162 12.51 -13.51 -7.08
CA THR A 162 13.74 -12.74 -7.20
C THR A 162 13.99 -12.37 -8.66
N GLU A 163 13.78 -13.29 -9.60
CA GLU A 163 13.86 -13.02 -11.04
C GLU A 163 12.78 -12.04 -11.52
N TYR A 164 11.52 -12.23 -11.11
CA TYR A 164 10.42 -11.32 -11.44
C TYR A 164 10.70 -9.88 -10.98
N LEU A 165 11.16 -9.71 -9.73
CA LEU A 165 11.53 -8.43 -9.15
C LEU A 165 12.82 -7.84 -9.72
N ASN A 166 13.75 -8.66 -10.23
CA ASN A 166 14.92 -8.16 -10.95
C ASN A 166 14.57 -7.73 -12.39
N GLY A 167 13.60 -8.36 -13.02
CA GLY A 167 13.19 -8.11 -14.41
C GLY A 167 12.38 -6.83 -14.64
N HIS A 168 11.65 -6.33 -13.64
CA HIS A 168 10.65 -5.26 -13.82
C HIS A 168 11.20 -3.80 -13.79
N ARG A 169 12.49 -3.55 -14.05
CA ARG A 169 13.14 -2.23 -13.80
C ARG A 169 12.90 -1.71 -12.38
N THR A 170 12.60 -2.62 -11.46
CA THR A 170 12.34 -2.42 -10.05
C THR A 170 13.66 -2.49 -9.28
N MET A 171 14.72 -1.88 -9.82
CA MET A 171 16.06 -1.85 -9.22
C MET A 171 16.05 -1.18 -7.83
N TRP A 172 15.05 -0.32 -7.59
CA TRP A 172 14.78 0.29 -6.29
C TRP A 172 14.05 -0.68 -5.33
N LEU A 173 13.16 -1.56 -5.82
CA LEU A 173 12.59 -2.63 -5.00
C LEU A 173 13.64 -3.68 -4.67
N THR A 174 14.52 -4.10 -5.58
CA THR A 174 15.50 -5.15 -5.24
C THR A 174 16.45 -4.71 -4.13
N GLY A 175 16.82 -3.42 -4.09
CA GLY A 175 17.59 -2.82 -3.00
C GLY A 175 16.84 -2.65 -1.67
N ILE A 176 15.51 -2.71 -1.67
CA ILE A 176 14.64 -2.58 -0.47
C ILE A 176 14.10 -3.94 -0.02
N PHE A 177 13.64 -4.74 -0.96
CA PHE A 177 12.97 -6.02 -0.82
C PHE A 177 13.89 -7.11 -0.30
N GLN A 178 15.15 -7.19 -0.75
CA GLN A 178 16.09 -8.20 -0.25
C GLN A 178 16.48 -7.96 1.22
N PRO A 179 16.83 -6.72 1.64
CA PRO A 179 17.01 -6.42 3.06
C PRO A 179 15.73 -6.64 3.89
N LEU A 180 14.56 -6.25 3.37
CA LEU A 180 13.29 -6.40 4.11
C LEU A 180 12.79 -7.84 4.19
N LEU A 181 13.05 -8.68 3.17
CA LEU A 181 12.84 -10.13 3.25
C LEU A 181 13.71 -10.72 4.36
N ALA A 182 15.01 -10.38 4.38
CA ALA A 182 15.91 -10.85 5.42
C ALA A 182 15.44 -10.43 6.82
N MET A 183 14.95 -9.19 6.97
CA MET A 183 14.37 -8.72 8.24
C MET A 183 13.03 -9.39 8.59
N ALA A 184 12.19 -9.70 7.60
CA ALA A 184 10.89 -10.33 7.83
C ALA A 184 11.01 -11.82 8.20
N HIS A 185 12.13 -12.46 7.88
CA HIS A 185 12.46 -13.82 8.33
C HIS A 185 13.07 -13.87 9.75
N ASP A 186 13.42 -12.72 10.34
CA ASP A 186 14.07 -12.61 11.67
C ASP A 186 13.05 -12.38 12.83
N ASP A 187 11.74 -12.33 12.54
CA ASP A 187 10.63 -12.22 13.51
C ASP A 187 9.87 -13.56 13.70
#